data_AF-X0XAG7-F1
#
_entry.id   AF-X0XAG7-F1
#
_cell.length_a   1.000
_cell.length_b   1.000
_cell.length_c   1.000
_cell.angle_alpha   90.00
_cell.angle_beta   90.00
_cell.angle_gamma   90.00
#
_symmetry.space_group_name_H-M   'P 1'
#
loop_
_entity.id
_entity.type
_entity.pdbx_description
1 polymer ?
#
loop_
_entity_poly.entity_id
_entity_poly.type
_entity_poly.pdbx_seq_one_letter_code
_entity_poly.pdbx_strand_id
1 'polypeptide(L)'
;MGRMQARLGPNRAGPLGLLQPVADAIKVLIKEDIVPANADKLVHWLAPIVAFAPALMIFAVVPFQDGAVLADLNIGILYVVAIGSVSTLGVFMAGWGSSNKYSLIGAMRN
;
A
#
# COMPACT_ATOMS: atom_id res chain seq x y z
N MET A 1 2.11 -6.36 18.31
CA MET A 1 1.20 -7.52 18.37
C MET A 1 1.75 -8.71 19.17
N GLY A 2 2.90 -9.30 18.81
CA GLY A 2 3.42 -10.49 19.51
C GLY A 2 3.52 -10.33 21.04
N ARG A 3 4.16 -9.25 21.52
CA ARG A 3 4.31 -8.98 22.96
C ARG A 3 2.98 -8.80 23.70
N MET A 4 1.97 -8.21 23.06
CA MET A 4 0.62 -8.07 23.65
C MET A 4 -0.07 -9.44 23.81
N GLN A 5 0.29 -10.42 22.98
CA GLN A 5 -0.20 -11.80 23.06
C GLN A 5 0.71 -12.71 23.91
N ALA A 6 1.58 -12.12 24.75
CA ALA A 6 2.57 -12.85 25.55
C ALA A 6 3.47 -13.81 24.72
N ARG A 7 3.73 -13.51 23.45
CA ARG A 7 4.64 -14.28 22.58
C ARG A 7 5.76 -13.42 22.00
N LEU A 8 6.90 -14.05 21.72
CA LEU A 8 7.98 -13.41 20.98
C LEU A 8 7.55 -13.16 19.53
N GLY A 9 7.89 -11.99 18.99
CA GLY A 9 7.75 -11.69 17.57
C GLY A 9 8.80 -12.44 16.72
N PRO A 10 8.94 -12.08 15.43
CA PRO A 10 10.02 -12.61 14.59
C PRO A 10 11.37 -12.43 15.28
N ASN A 11 12.15 -13.51 15.40
CA ASN A 11 13.47 -13.51 16.06
C ASN A 11 14.46 -14.48 15.39
N ARG A 12 14.13 -15.01 14.20
CA ARG A 12 14.95 -15.99 13.46
C ARG A 12 15.55 -15.43 12.16
N ALA A 13 14.85 -14.53 11.47
CA ALA A 13 15.37 -13.84 10.29
C ALA A 13 16.26 -12.66 10.68
N GLY A 14 17.48 -12.96 11.15
CA GLY A 14 18.47 -11.98 11.60
C GLY A 14 18.39 -11.60 13.09
N PRO A 15 19.33 -10.77 13.60
CA PRO A 15 19.36 -10.36 14.99
C PRO A 15 18.03 -9.70 15.39
N LEU A 16 17.38 -10.23 16.43
CA LEU A 16 16.05 -9.78 16.90
C LEU A 16 14.95 -9.76 15.81
N GLY A 17 15.14 -10.45 14.69
CA GLY A 17 14.20 -10.46 13.56
C GLY A 17 14.17 -9.18 12.72
N LEU A 18 15.19 -8.31 12.82
CA LEU A 18 15.24 -7.04 12.08
C LEU A 18 15.27 -7.24 10.55
N LEU A 19 15.79 -8.36 10.06
CA LEU A 19 15.87 -8.66 8.64
C LEU A 19 14.59 -9.32 8.10
N GLN A 20 13.58 -9.55 8.95
CA GLN A 20 12.31 -10.15 8.55
C GLN A 20 11.61 -9.38 7.40
N PRO A 21 11.49 -8.03 7.42
CA PRO A 21 10.83 -7.31 6.33
C PRO A 21 11.57 -7.45 5.00
N VAL A 22 12.91 -7.49 5.04
CA VAL A 22 13.75 -7.70 3.85
C VAL A 22 13.54 -9.11 3.29
N ALA A 23 13.55 -10.13 4.15
CA ALA A 23 13.29 -11.50 3.74
C ALA A 23 11.87 -11.66 3.14
N ASP A 24 10.86 -11.02 3.71
CA ASP A 24 9.49 -11.05 3.18
C ASP A 24 9.37 -10.31 1.85
N ALA A 25 10.05 -9.18 1.67
CA ALA A 25 10.10 -8.46 0.39
C ALA A 25 10.74 -9.32 -0.71
N ILE A 26 11.91 -9.91 -0.43
CA ILE A 26 12.60 -10.83 -1.36
C ILE A 26 11.68 -12.01 -1.72
N LYS A 27 11.00 -12.59 -0.73
CA LYS A 27 10.05 -13.70 -0.95
C LYS A 27 8.91 -13.31 -1.89
N VAL A 28 8.35 -12.11 -1.73
CA VAL A 28 7.25 -11.64 -2.60
C VAL A 28 7.74 -11.39 -4.02
N LEU A 29 8.95 -10.84 -4.21
CA LEU A 29 9.51 -10.57 -5.54
C LEU A 29 9.87 -11.83 -6.33
N ILE A 30 10.22 -12.92 -5.65
CA ILE A 30 10.59 -14.20 -6.30
C ILE A 30 9.35 -15.06 -6.59
N LYS A 31 8.23 -14.82 -5.91
CA LYS A 31 7.01 -15.60 -6.12
C LYS A 31 6.41 -15.31 -7.49
N GLU A 32 5.85 -16.36 -8.08
CA GLU A 32 5.07 -16.25 -9.30
C GLU A 32 3.84 -15.37 -9.08
N ASP A 33 3.62 -14.43 -10.00
CA ASP A 33 2.46 -13.56 -10.03
C ASP A 33 1.34 -14.21 -10.85
N ILE A 34 0.31 -14.73 -10.18
CA ILE A 34 -0.80 -15.46 -10.81
C ILE A 34 -2.02 -14.54 -10.90
N VAL A 35 -2.36 -14.13 -12.12
CA VAL A 35 -3.56 -13.35 -12.41
C VAL A 35 -4.70 -14.28 -12.87
N PRO A 36 -5.91 -14.18 -12.30
CA PRO A 36 -7.04 -15.01 -12.71
C PRO A 36 -7.36 -14.86 -14.21
N ALA A 37 -7.76 -15.94 -14.88
CA ALA A 37 -8.03 -15.93 -16.32
C ALA A 37 -9.15 -14.95 -16.73
N ASN A 38 -10.17 -14.81 -15.88
CA ASN A 38 -11.33 -13.93 -16.11
C ASN A 38 -11.14 -12.50 -15.58
N ALA A 39 -9.98 -12.19 -15.00
CA ALA A 39 -9.65 -10.87 -14.47
C ALA A 39 -9.29 -9.90 -15.59
N ASP A 40 -9.58 -8.62 -15.37
CA ASP A 40 -9.02 -7.55 -16.19
C ASP A 40 -7.55 -7.36 -15.79
N LYS A 41 -6.64 -7.90 -16.61
CA LYS A 41 -5.20 -7.93 -16.32
C LYS A 41 -4.61 -6.53 -16.11
N LEU A 42 -5.04 -5.55 -16.90
CA LEU A 42 -4.48 -4.19 -16.81
C LEU A 42 -4.94 -3.50 -15.53
N VAL A 43 -6.24 -3.57 -15.24
CA VAL A 43 -6.80 -2.95 -14.03
C VAL A 43 -6.28 -3.66 -12.77
N HIS A 44 -6.17 -4.98 -12.80
CA HIS A 44 -5.65 -5.77 -11.68
C HIS A 44 -4.19 -5.42 -11.36
N TRP A 45 -3.36 -5.21 -12.38
CA TRP A 45 -1.95 -4.87 -12.20
C TRP A 45 -1.72 -3.40 -11.83
N LEU A 46 -2.54 -2.47 -12.33
CA LEU A 46 -2.45 -1.05 -11.99
C LEU A 46 -3.04 -0.72 -10.61
N ALA A 47 -3.99 -1.51 -10.11
CA ALA A 47 -4.68 -1.22 -8.86
C ALA A 47 -3.73 -1.03 -7.64
N PRO A 48 -2.72 -1.90 -7.39
CA PRO A 48 -1.75 -1.68 -6.32
C PRO A 48 -0.94 -0.38 -6.47
N ILE A 49 -0.62 0.01 -7.71
CA ILE A 49 0.13 1.25 -8.00
C ILE A 49 -0.72 2.46 -7.64
N VAL A 50 -1.98 2.48 -8.08
CA VAL A 50 -2.92 3.58 -7.81
C VAL A 50 -3.28 3.66 -6.32
N ALA A 51 -3.31 2.53 -5.60
CA ALA A 51 -3.54 2.52 -4.16
C ALA A 51 -2.32 3.04 -3.37
N PHE A 52 -1.10 2.76 -3.83
CA PHE A 52 0.13 3.12 -3.11
C PHE A 52 0.69 4.51 -3.46
N ALA A 53 0.57 4.94 -4.71
CA ALA A 53 1.12 6.23 -5.17
C ALA A 53 0.65 7.44 -4.34
N PRO A 54 -0.64 7.56 -3.92
CA PRO A 54 -1.09 8.63 -3.04
C PRO A 54 -0.33 8.69 -1.71
N ALA A 55 -0.01 7.54 -1.11
CA ALA A 55 0.71 7.49 0.15
C ALA A 55 2.13 8.07 0.01
N LEU A 56 2.81 7.80 -1.11
CA LEU A 56 4.12 8.38 -1.41
C LEU A 56 4.03 9.87 -1.72
N MET A 57 3.02 10.29 -2.48
CA MET A 57 2.82 11.68 -2.88
C MET A 57 2.59 12.61 -1.68
N ILE A 58 1.90 12.14 -0.63
CA ILE A 58 1.68 12.92 0.60
C ILE A 58 3.01 13.35 1.25
N PHE A 59 4.05 12.53 1.19
CA PHE A 59 5.37 12.89 1.75
C PHE A 59 6.03 14.09 1.07
N ALA A 60 5.60 14.50 -0.13
CA ALA A 60 6.15 15.69 -0.80
C ALA A 60 5.91 16.98 0.00
N VAL A 61 4.84 17.02 0.79
CA VAL A 61 4.38 18.23 1.50
C VAL A 61 4.62 18.16 3.01
N VAL A 62 5.01 16.98 3.53
CA VAL A 62 5.29 16.81 4.96
C VAL A 62 6.64 17.46 5.29
N PRO A 63 6.68 18.47 6.17
CA PRO A 63 7.94 19.06 6.60
C PRO A 63 8.63 18.13 7.61
N PHE A 64 9.88 17.74 7.33
CA PHE A 64 10.67 16.91 8.26
C PHE A 64 11.47 17.76 9.25
N GLN A 65 11.76 19.00 8.87
CA GLN A 65 12.44 20.02 9.66
C GLN A 65 12.04 21.39 9.10
N ASP A 66 12.31 22.47 9.85
CA ASP A 66 12.17 23.84 9.34
C ASP A 66 12.92 24.01 8.01
N GLY A 67 12.19 24.43 6.97
CA GLY A 67 12.69 24.53 5.59
C GLY A 67 12.96 23.21 4.85
N ALA A 68 12.84 22.04 5.51
CA ALA A 68 13.05 20.73 4.89
C ALA A 68 11.72 20.13 4.40
N VAL A 69 11.16 20.76 3.36
CA VAL A 69 10.00 20.28 2.62
C VAL A 69 10.41 20.01 1.17
N LEU A 70 9.89 18.94 0.57
CA LEU A 70 10.23 18.60 -0.82
C LEU A 70 9.54 19.55 -1.81
N ALA A 71 8.27 19.89 -1.54
CA ALA A 71 7.48 20.84 -2.30
C ALA A 71 6.77 21.79 -1.32
N ASP A 72 7.21 23.04 -1.28
CA ASP A 72 6.55 24.08 -0.51
C ASP A 72 5.29 24.56 -1.25
N LEU A 73 4.13 24.16 -0.73
CA LEU A 73 2.83 24.47 -1.28
C LEU A 73 2.03 25.27 -0.26
N ASN A 74 1.62 26.49 -0.65
CA ASN A 74 0.69 27.31 0.15
C ASN A 74 -0.64 26.57 0.46
N ILE A 75 -0.99 25.56 -0.35
CA ILE A 75 -2.19 24.73 -0.22
C ILE A 75 -1.89 23.31 0.27
N GLY A 76 -0.84 23.12 1.07
CA GLY A 76 -0.35 21.79 1.45
C GLY A 76 -1.41 20.88 2.10
N ILE A 77 -2.24 21.43 2.98
CA ILE A 77 -3.33 20.66 3.62
C ILE A 77 -4.37 20.20 2.57
N LEU A 78 -4.75 21.08 1.66
CA LEU A 78 -5.70 20.76 0.59
C LEU A 78 -5.14 19.68 -0.33
N TYR A 79 -3.83 19.73 -0.62
CA TYR A 79 -3.14 18.70 -1.39
C TYR A 79 -3.25 17.32 -0.71
N VAL A 80 -2.97 17.22 0.59
CA VAL A 80 -3.05 15.95 1.33
C VAL A 80 -4.46 15.36 1.28
N VAL A 81 -5.49 16.19 1.46
CA VAL A 81 -6.90 15.74 1.38
C VAL A 81 -7.25 15.28 -0.03
N ALA A 82 -6.87 16.06 -1.05
CA ALA A 82 -7.14 15.75 -2.45
C ALA A 82 -6.48 14.43 -2.86
N ILE A 83 -5.18 14.26 -2.58
CA ILE A 83 -4.43 13.04 -2.88
C ILE A 83 -4.95 11.85 -2.06
N GLY A 84 -5.28 12.05 -0.78
CA GLY A 84 -5.85 11.01 0.06
C GLY A 84 -7.11 10.39 -0.53
N SER A 85 -7.98 11.20 -1.16
CA SER A 85 -9.20 10.69 -1.80
C SER A 85 -8.96 9.76 -2.99
N VAL A 86 -7.83 9.90 -3.70
CA VAL A 86 -7.46 9.06 -4.86
C VAL A 86 -7.20 7.61 -4.46
N SER A 87 -6.74 7.35 -3.23
CA SER A 87 -6.45 5.99 -2.75
C SER A 87 -7.69 5.08 -2.80
N THR A 88 -8.89 5.64 -2.62
CA THR A 88 -10.16 4.90 -2.70
C THR A 88 -10.39 4.31 -4.09
N LEU A 89 -9.99 5.00 -5.16
CA LEU A 89 -10.09 4.50 -6.52
C LEU A 89 -9.22 3.26 -6.73
N GLY A 90 -8.03 3.21 -6.12
CA GLY A 90 -7.16 2.03 -6.15
C GLY A 90 -7.84 0.79 -5.53
N VAL A 91 -8.57 0.97 -4.44
CA VAL A 91 -9.33 -0.11 -3.78
C VAL A 91 -10.47 -0.61 -4.68
N PHE A 92 -11.21 0.30 -5.31
CA PHE A 92 -12.25 -0.05 -6.27
C PHE A 92 -11.69 -0.78 -7.50
N MET A 93 -10.57 -0.32 -8.06
CA MET A 93 -9.88 -0.97 -9.17
C MET A 93 -9.44 -2.39 -8.81
N ALA A 94 -8.92 -2.61 -7.59
CA ALA A 94 -8.54 -3.95 -7.13
C ALA A 94 -9.75 -4.89 -7.03
N GLY A 95 -10.87 -4.40 -6.49
CA GLY A 95 -12.12 -5.15 -6.39
C GLY A 95 -12.68 -5.53 -7.76
N TRP A 96 -12.81 -4.56 -8.66
CA TRP A 96 -13.32 -4.73 -10.02
C TRP A 96 -12.41 -5.62 -10.88
N GLY A 97 -11.11 -5.32 -10.91
CA GLY A 97 -10.12 -6.02 -11.73
C GLY A 97 -9.98 -7.50 -11.40
N SER A 98 -10.33 -7.91 -10.17
CA SER A 98 -10.26 -9.30 -9.73
C SER A 98 -11.37 -10.22 -10.29
N SER A 99 -12.42 -9.67 -10.94
CA SER A 99 -13.54 -10.44 -11.51
C SER A 99 -14.18 -11.42 -10.52
N ASN A 100 -14.32 -11.00 -9.26
CA ASN A 100 -14.92 -11.80 -8.18
C ASN A 100 -15.98 -10.98 -7.41
N LYS A 101 -17.19 -11.54 -7.27
CA LYS A 101 -18.30 -10.94 -6.52
C LYS A 101 -17.93 -10.57 -5.09
N TYR A 102 -17.16 -11.41 -4.38
CA TYR A 102 -16.79 -11.14 -2.99
C TYR A 102 -15.77 -10.02 -2.87
N SER A 103 -14.78 -9.97 -3.76
CA SER A 103 -13.78 -8.91 -3.81
C SER A 103 -14.41 -7.55 -4.15
N LEU A 104 -15.38 -7.53 -5.06
CA LEU A 104 -16.10 -6.30 -5.41
C LEU A 104 -16.93 -5.76 -4.24
N ILE A 105 -17.70 -6.62 -3.56
CA ILE A 105 -18.46 -6.21 -2.37
C ILE A 105 -17.51 -5.78 -1.24
N GLY A 106 -16.36 -6.44 -1.10
CA GLY A 106 -15.31 -6.04 -0.15
C GLY A 106 -14.77 -4.64 -0.43
N ALA A 107 -14.52 -4.31 -1.70
CA ALA A 107 -14.05 -2.98 -2.11
C ALA A 107 -15.09 -1.89 -1.84
N MET A 108 -16.39 -2.17 -2.05
CA MET A 108 -17.47 -1.21 -1.77
C MET A 108 -17.67 -0.89 -0.28
N ARG A 109 -17.14 -1.72 0.62
CA ARG A 109 -17.28 -1.58 2.08
C ARG A 109 -16.11 -0.87 2.76
N ASN A 110 -15.03 -0.61 2.02
CA ASN A 110 -13.82 0.04 2.52
C ASN A 110 -13.99 1.56 2.48
#